data_AF-A0A084VFH2-F1
#
_entry.id   AF-A0A084VFH2-F1
#
_cell.length_a   1.000
_cell.length_b   1.000
_cell.length_c   1.000
_cell.angle_alpha   90.00
_cell.angle_beta   90.00
_cell.angle_gamma   90.00
#
_symmetry.space_group_name_H-M   'P 1'
#
loop_
_entity.id
_entity.type
_entity.pdbx_description
1 polymer ?
#
loop_
_entity_poly.entity_id
_entity_poly.type
_entity_poly.pdbx_seq_one_letter_code
_entity_poly.pdbx_strand_id
1 'polypeptide(L)'
;MEVVQRLKDIEPKHAEIKRRVINFVYSAKLNVVERMDEFYIQLFTEKEGSLTGSIVLEDEMLYHLDHQVESAERSCIDTLRNIVDSNMNVAGVGYTNCINSVQEGLERELERVLKLLQFDESKILYQRLLDVFEGENIIYDPERILAKLKDKGFEIDAMGSDCLSGVFEIVEKFAAALDDLRNAYQTCLTKNESILKIAYASTMSQLTNICLGTIINN
;
A
#
# COMPACT_ATOMS: atom_id res chain seq x y z
N MET A 1 38.52 -20.98 34.81
CA MET A 1 37.26 -21.67 34.41
C MET A 1 36.12 -20.70 34.15
N GLU A 2 36.02 -19.60 34.89
CA GLU A 2 34.94 -18.61 34.80
C GLU A 2 34.76 -17.96 33.41
N VAL A 3 35.85 -17.58 32.73
CA VAL A 3 35.80 -17.06 31.34
C VAL A 3 35.11 -18.05 30.38
N VAL A 4 35.43 -19.34 30.49
CA VAL A 4 34.83 -20.39 29.64
C VAL A 4 33.35 -20.58 29.99
N GLN A 5 32.99 -20.50 31.27
CA GLN A 5 31.59 -20.56 31.68
C GLN A 5 30.81 -19.37 31.12
N ARG A 6 31.37 -18.16 31.22
CA ARG A 6 30.73 -16.95 30.71
C ARG A 6 30.55 -16.98 29.18
N LEU A 7 31.50 -17.54 28.44
CA LEU A 7 31.35 -17.81 27.01
C LEU A 7 30.19 -18.76 26.72
N LYS A 8 30.09 -19.87 27.48
CA LYS A 8 28.98 -20.82 27.35
C LYS A 8 27.62 -20.20 27.64
N ASP A 9 27.58 -19.16 28.47
CA ASP A 9 26.34 -18.44 28.78
C ASP A 9 25.96 -17.41 27.70
N ILE A 10 26.95 -16.81 27.01
CA ILE A 10 26.74 -15.77 26.00
C ILE A 10 26.52 -16.35 24.60
N GLU A 11 27.21 -17.44 24.24
CA GLU A 11 27.11 -18.04 22.91
C GLU A 11 25.67 -18.37 22.50
N PRO A 12 24.83 -18.99 23.35
CA PRO A 12 23.45 -19.28 22.99
C PRO A 12 22.62 -18.02 22.73
N LYS A 13 22.83 -16.95 23.53
CA LYS A 13 22.14 -15.66 23.35
C LYS A 13 22.54 -14.99 22.06
N HIS A 14 23.83 -15.00 21.75
CA HIS A 14 24.37 -14.49 20.49
C HIS A 14 23.76 -15.24 19.30
N ALA A 15 23.70 -16.58 19.36
CA ALA A 15 23.06 -17.38 18.31
C ALA A 15 21.56 -17.11 18.19
N GLU A 16 20.85 -16.97 19.30
CA GLU A 16 19.40 -16.66 19.34
C GLU A 16 19.10 -15.31 18.69
N ILE A 17 19.86 -14.26 19.02
CA ILE A 17 19.65 -12.92 18.46
C ILE A 17 19.89 -12.91 16.95
N LYS A 18 20.94 -13.58 16.47
CA LYS A 18 21.16 -13.74 15.02
C LYS A 18 19.95 -14.37 14.33
N ARG A 19 19.45 -15.50 14.87
CA ARG A 19 18.26 -16.19 14.31
C ARG A 19 17.03 -15.30 14.36
N ARG A 20 16.80 -14.61 15.47
CA ARG A 20 15.63 -13.75 15.67
C ARG A 20 15.62 -12.62 14.65
N VAL A 21 16.74 -11.93 14.45
CA VAL A 21 16.80 -10.84 13.48
C VAL A 21 16.61 -11.34 12.05
N ILE A 22 17.29 -12.43 11.67
CA ILE A 22 17.13 -13.03 10.35
C ILE A 22 15.65 -13.39 10.10
N ASN A 23 15.03 -14.15 11.01
CA ASN A 23 13.63 -14.54 10.88
C ASN A 23 12.71 -13.32 10.79
N PHE A 24 12.97 -12.27 11.58
CA PHE A 24 12.18 -11.05 11.56
C PHE A 24 12.26 -10.32 10.21
N VAL A 25 13.45 -10.23 9.60
CA VAL A 25 13.62 -9.66 8.26
C VAL A 25 12.87 -10.48 7.21
N TYR A 26 12.92 -11.81 7.28
CA TYR A 26 12.14 -12.67 6.37
C TYR A 26 10.64 -12.49 6.56
N SER A 27 10.15 -12.45 7.80
CA SER A 27 8.75 -12.17 8.11
C SER A 27 8.32 -10.78 7.61
N ALA A 28 9.18 -9.77 7.72
CA ALA A 28 8.90 -8.43 7.20
C ALA A 28 8.76 -8.42 5.67
N LYS A 29 9.61 -9.15 4.95
CA LYS A 29 9.50 -9.32 3.49
C LYS A 29 8.20 -10.04 3.10
N LEU A 30 7.81 -11.07 3.85
CA LEU A 30 6.54 -11.76 3.62
C LEU A 30 5.35 -10.82 3.87
N ASN A 31 5.40 -10.03 4.95
CA ASN A 31 4.34 -9.08 5.28
C ASN A 31 4.15 -8.00 4.21
N VAL A 32 5.22 -7.57 3.53
CA VAL A 32 5.11 -6.67 2.37
C VAL A 32 4.25 -7.31 1.26
N VAL A 33 4.46 -8.60 0.98
CA VAL A 33 3.69 -9.33 -0.05
C VAL A 33 2.23 -9.48 0.37
N GLU A 34 1.97 -9.83 1.63
CA GLU A 34 0.59 -9.95 2.16
C GLU A 34 -0.15 -8.61 2.09
N ARG A 35 0.50 -7.51 2.50
CA ARG A 35 -0.08 -6.16 2.44
C ARG A 35 -0.36 -5.70 1.01
N MET A 36 0.46 -6.10 0.03
CA MET A 36 0.16 -5.84 -1.38
C MET A 36 -1.10 -6.56 -1.85
N ASP A 37 -1.28 -7.81 -1.46
CA ASP A 37 -2.46 -8.60 -1.85
C ASP A 37 -3.74 -7.98 -1.29
N GLU A 38 -3.72 -7.64 0.01
CA GLU A 38 -4.81 -6.91 0.67
C GLU A 38 -5.12 -5.58 -0.02
N PHE A 39 -4.08 -4.84 -0.40
CA PHE A 39 -4.22 -3.57 -1.10
C PHE A 39 -4.93 -3.74 -2.46
N TYR A 40 -4.55 -4.74 -3.27
CA TYR A 40 -5.23 -4.99 -4.54
C TYR A 40 -6.70 -5.38 -4.36
N ILE A 41 -7.02 -6.22 -3.37
CA ILE A 41 -8.41 -6.61 -3.06
C ILE A 41 -9.26 -5.36 -2.75
N GLN A 42 -8.70 -4.42 -1.99
CA GLN A 42 -9.37 -3.16 -1.67
C GLN A 42 -9.58 -2.29 -2.91
N LEU A 43 -8.54 -2.12 -3.75
CA LEU A 43 -8.65 -1.35 -5.00
C LEU A 43 -9.73 -1.91 -5.95
N PHE A 44 -9.85 -3.24 -6.04
CA PHE A 44 -10.87 -3.87 -6.87
C PHE A 44 -12.28 -3.60 -6.34
N THR A 45 -12.46 -3.73 -5.03
CA THR A 45 -13.76 -3.47 -4.38
C THR A 45 -14.20 -2.02 -4.58
N GLU A 46 -13.29 -1.06 -4.40
CA GLU A 46 -13.57 0.37 -4.61
C GLU A 46 -13.88 0.68 -6.08
N LYS A 47 -13.14 0.07 -7.01
CA LYS A 47 -13.38 0.23 -8.44
C LYS A 47 -14.74 -0.31 -8.85
N GLU A 48 -15.07 -1.53 -8.41
CA GLU A 48 -16.33 -2.19 -8.73
C GLU A 48 -17.53 -1.37 -8.22
N GLY A 49 -17.46 -0.88 -6.98
CA GLY A 49 -18.50 -0.02 -6.42
C GLY A 49 -18.70 1.26 -7.23
N SER A 50 -17.60 1.92 -7.60
CA SER A 50 -17.66 3.17 -8.36
C SER A 50 -18.17 3.00 -9.80
N LEU A 51 -17.73 1.94 -10.48
CA LEU A 51 -18.19 1.61 -11.84
C LEU A 51 -19.68 1.23 -11.84
N THR A 52 -20.11 0.43 -10.87
CA THR A 52 -21.53 0.06 -10.73
C THR A 52 -22.41 1.31 -10.58
N GLY A 53 -21.98 2.28 -9.76
CA GLY A 53 -22.69 3.54 -9.61
C GLY A 53 -22.78 4.34 -10.91
N SER A 54 -21.72 4.36 -11.72
CA SER A 54 -21.71 5.05 -13.02
C SER A 54 -22.59 4.36 -14.07
N ILE A 55 -22.61 3.02 -14.10
CA ILE A 55 -23.46 2.24 -15.01
C ILE A 55 -24.94 2.47 -14.69
N VAL A 56 -25.31 2.45 -13.41
CA VAL A 56 -26.71 2.72 -13.01
C VAL A 56 -27.14 4.12 -13.42
N LEU A 57 -26.26 5.13 -13.29
CA LEU A 57 -26.54 6.49 -13.75
C LEU A 57 -26.73 6.56 -15.28
N GLU A 58 -25.95 5.82 -16.05
CA GLU A 58 -26.11 5.73 -17.50
C GLU A 58 -27.45 5.07 -17.86
N ASP A 59 -27.76 3.93 -17.25
CA ASP A 59 -29.00 3.18 -17.48
C ASP A 59 -30.25 4.03 -17.17
N GLU A 60 -30.26 4.73 -16.02
CA GLU A 60 -31.33 5.66 -15.65
C GLU A 60 -31.49 6.76 -16.71
N MET A 61 -30.38 7.27 -17.24
CA MET A 61 -30.41 8.33 -18.23
C MET A 61 -30.96 7.85 -19.57
N LEU A 62 -30.47 6.71 -20.06
CA LEU A 62 -30.95 6.10 -21.30
C LEU A 62 -32.44 5.77 -21.19
N TYR A 63 -32.89 5.27 -20.02
CA TYR A 63 -34.30 5.03 -19.76
C TYR A 63 -35.15 6.29 -19.97
N HIS A 64 -34.73 7.43 -19.40
CA HIS A 64 -35.42 8.69 -19.64
C HIS A 64 -35.41 9.05 -21.13
N LEU A 65 -34.27 9.01 -21.82
CA LEU A 65 -34.19 9.38 -23.24
C LEU A 65 -35.04 8.49 -24.17
N ASP A 66 -35.19 7.21 -23.83
CA ASP A 66 -35.92 6.23 -24.64
C ASP A 66 -37.45 6.31 -24.46
N HIS A 67 -37.91 6.79 -23.31
CA HIS A 67 -39.32 6.83 -22.96
C HIS A 67 -39.87 8.26 -23.03
N GLN A 68 -39.72 8.92 -24.18
CA GLN A 68 -40.21 10.28 -24.37
C GLN A 68 -41.58 10.32 -25.04
N VAL A 69 -42.36 11.35 -24.69
CA VAL A 69 -43.64 11.65 -25.33
C VAL A 69 -43.45 12.03 -26.80
N GLU A 70 -44.47 11.82 -27.64
CA GLU A 70 -44.38 12.11 -29.08
C GLU A 70 -44.10 13.59 -29.40
N SER A 71 -44.46 14.50 -28.50
CA SER A 71 -44.22 15.94 -28.66
C SER A 71 -42.76 16.36 -28.43
N ALA A 72 -41.91 15.47 -27.93
CA ALA A 72 -40.50 15.77 -27.69
C ALA A 72 -39.69 15.77 -28.99
N GLU A 73 -38.67 16.63 -29.08
CA GLU A 73 -37.86 16.77 -30.28
C GLU A 73 -36.84 15.63 -30.44
N ARG A 74 -37.15 14.68 -31.34
CA ARG A 74 -36.33 13.47 -31.59
C ARG A 74 -34.85 13.77 -31.87
N SER A 75 -34.55 14.73 -32.76
CA SER A 75 -33.17 15.09 -33.11
C SER A 75 -32.40 15.72 -31.93
N CYS A 76 -33.11 16.43 -31.06
CA CYS A 76 -32.53 16.97 -29.82
C CYS A 76 -32.20 15.82 -28.86
N ILE A 77 -33.12 14.87 -28.66
CA ILE A 77 -32.91 13.67 -27.84
C ILE A 77 -31.72 12.85 -28.36
N ASP A 78 -31.59 12.64 -29.68
CA ASP A 78 -30.45 11.94 -30.27
C ASP A 78 -29.12 12.66 -30.01
N THR A 79 -29.14 13.99 -29.96
CA THR A 79 -27.98 14.78 -29.55
C THR A 79 -27.65 14.56 -28.07
N LEU A 80 -28.66 14.51 -27.19
CA LEU A 80 -28.45 14.19 -25.78
C LEU A 80 -27.87 12.79 -25.58
N ARG A 81 -28.31 11.78 -26.37
CA ARG A 81 -27.70 10.43 -26.37
C ARG A 81 -26.21 10.49 -26.64
N ASN A 82 -25.80 11.18 -27.71
CA ASN A 82 -24.38 11.35 -28.04
C ASN A 82 -23.58 12.04 -26.92
N ILE A 83 -24.21 12.96 -26.19
CA ILE A 83 -23.59 13.62 -25.02
C ILE A 83 -23.40 12.62 -23.88
N VAL A 84 -24.36 11.73 -23.61
CA VAL A 84 -24.19 10.63 -22.62
C VAL A 84 -23.00 9.78 -22.97
N ASP A 85 -22.98 9.25 -24.19
CA ASP A 85 -21.94 8.33 -24.65
C ASP A 85 -20.56 9.00 -24.53
N SER A 86 -20.48 10.28 -24.89
CA SER A 86 -19.24 11.07 -24.77
C SER A 86 -18.82 11.24 -23.31
N ASN A 87 -19.76 11.54 -22.41
CA ASN A 87 -19.47 11.70 -20.99
C ASN A 87 -19.04 10.39 -20.34
N MET A 88 -19.69 9.27 -20.70
CA MET A 88 -19.33 7.93 -20.23
C MET A 88 -17.94 7.52 -20.71
N ASN A 89 -17.61 7.81 -21.97
CA ASN A 89 -16.26 7.57 -22.51
C ASN A 89 -15.19 8.39 -21.76
N VAL A 90 -15.44 9.68 -21.52
CA VAL A 90 -14.53 10.54 -20.76
C VAL A 90 -14.38 10.05 -19.31
N ALA A 91 -15.47 9.64 -18.66
CA ALA A 91 -15.43 9.05 -17.33
C ALA A 91 -14.62 7.75 -17.30
N GLY A 92 -14.77 6.88 -18.31
CA GLY A 92 -13.97 5.66 -18.47
C GLY A 92 -12.47 5.91 -18.58
N VAL A 93 -12.07 6.96 -19.32
CA VAL A 93 -10.67 7.43 -19.34
C VAL A 93 -10.25 7.92 -17.95
N GLY A 94 -11.10 8.67 -17.26
CA GLY A 94 -10.85 9.11 -15.88
C GLY A 94 -10.58 7.94 -14.92
N TYR A 95 -11.43 6.91 -14.95
CA TYR A 95 -11.26 5.68 -14.17
C TYR A 95 -9.96 4.96 -14.48
N THR A 96 -9.60 4.89 -15.76
CA THR A 96 -8.33 4.30 -16.21
C THR A 96 -7.13 5.08 -15.68
N ASN A 97 -7.21 6.41 -15.69
CA ASN A 97 -6.13 7.25 -15.16
C ASN A 97 -5.98 7.13 -13.64
N CYS A 98 -7.08 6.97 -12.89
CA CYS A 98 -7.01 6.72 -11.45
C CYS A 98 -6.24 5.42 -11.14
N ILE A 99 -6.55 4.32 -11.85
CA ILE A 99 -5.87 3.03 -11.60
C ILE A 99 -4.40 3.06 -12.02
N ASN A 100 -4.07 3.73 -13.13
CA ASN A 100 -2.68 3.88 -13.55
C ASN A 100 -1.86 4.69 -12.53
N SER A 101 -2.45 5.77 -12.00
CA SER A 101 -1.79 6.64 -11.02
C SER A 101 -1.47 5.89 -9.71
N VAL A 102 -2.41 5.06 -9.22
CA VAL A 102 -2.19 4.27 -8.00
C VAL A 102 -1.20 3.12 -8.24
N GLN A 103 -1.22 2.49 -9.42
CA GLN A 103 -0.25 1.46 -9.81
C GLN A 103 1.18 2.02 -9.82
N GLU A 104 1.40 3.17 -10.47
CA GLU A 104 2.71 3.83 -10.47
C GLU A 104 3.17 4.21 -9.06
N GLY A 105 2.23 4.62 -8.20
CA GLY A 105 2.49 4.90 -6.79
C GLY A 105 2.96 3.66 -6.04
N LEU A 106 2.23 2.55 -6.20
CA LEU A 106 2.56 1.27 -5.60
C LEU A 106 3.95 0.77 -6.03
N GLU A 107 4.28 0.85 -7.32
CA GLU A 107 5.59 0.42 -7.83
C GLU A 107 6.75 1.19 -7.18
N ARG A 108 6.61 2.52 -7.00
CA ARG A 108 7.61 3.34 -6.32
C ARG A 108 7.77 2.94 -4.85
N GLU A 109 6.67 2.70 -4.16
CA GLU A 109 6.69 2.31 -2.75
C GLU A 109 7.28 0.90 -2.55
N LEU A 110 7.00 -0.01 -3.48
CA LEU A 110 7.58 -1.34 -3.49
C LEU A 110 9.08 -1.32 -3.72
N GLU A 111 9.54 -0.56 -4.71
CA GLU A 111 10.97 -0.40 -4.95
C GLU A 111 11.67 0.19 -3.70
N ARG A 112 11.04 1.18 -3.06
CA ARG A 112 11.55 1.80 -1.82
C ARG A 112 11.64 0.80 -0.68
N VAL A 113 10.55 0.10 -0.35
CA VAL A 113 10.52 -0.82 0.79
C VAL A 113 11.45 -2.01 0.57
N LEU A 114 11.53 -2.55 -0.65
CA LEU A 114 12.43 -3.66 -0.97
C LEU A 114 13.90 -3.25 -0.85
N LYS A 115 14.27 -2.04 -1.27
CA LYS A 115 15.62 -1.49 -1.06
C LYS A 115 15.94 -1.31 0.42
N LEU A 116 15.00 -0.82 1.21
CA LEU A 116 15.19 -0.65 2.66
C LEU A 116 15.28 -2.00 3.40
N LEU A 117 14.55 -3.00 2.93
CA LEU A 117 14.59 -4.37 3.44
C LEU A 117 15.68 -5.25 2.81
N GLN A 118 16.53 -4.71 1.91
CA GLN A 118 17.80 -5.34 1.52
C GLN A 118 18.77 -5.25 2.70
N PHE A 119 18.43 -5.98 3.75
CA PHE A 119 19.24 -6.13 4.92
C PHE A 119 20.48 -6.94 4.56
N ASP A 120 21.65 -6.37 4.79
CA ASP A 120 22.91 -7.08 4.69
C ASP A 120 23.06 -8.02 5.90
N GLU A 121 22.49 -9.22 5.77
CA GLU A 121 22.54 -10.30 6.76
C GLU A 121 23.97 -10.59 7.22
N SER A 122 24.97 -10.27 6.38
CA SER A 122 26.37 -10.46 6.68
C SER A 122 26.83 -9.64 7.90
N LYS A 123 26.26 -8.46 8.15
CA LYS A 123 26.61 -7.64 9.33
C LYS A 123 26.32 -8.37 10.64
N ILE A 124 25.22 -9.10 10.68
CA ILE A 124 24.80 -9.88 11.85
C ILE A 124 25.52 -11.22 11.89
N LEU A 125 25.67 -11.88 10.73
CA LEU A 125 26.36 -13.16 10.66
C LEU A 125 27.84 -13.04 11.03
N TYR A 126 28.53 -12.00 10.58
CA TYR A 126 29.95 -11.74 10.85
C TYR A 126 30.23 -11.09 12.20
N GLN A 127 29.21 -10.81 13.03
CA GLN A 127 29.45 -10.38 14.41
C GLN A 127 30.27 -11.46 15.14
N ARG A 128 31.48 -11.07 15.56
CA ARG A 128 32.46 -11.95 16.19
C ARG A 128 32.19 -11.97 17.69
N LEU A 129 32.06 -13.16 18.27
CA LEU A 129 31.95 -13.33 19.72
C LEU A 129 33.32 -13.48 20.38
N LEU A 130 34.31 -13.95 19.62
CA LEU A 130 35.64 -14.33 20.13
C LEU A 130 36.68 -13.21 19.99
N ASP A 131 36.30 -12.06 19.44
CA ASP A 131 37.12 -10.85 19.36
C ASP A 131 37.49 -10.29 20.76
N VAL A 132 36.72 -10.63 21.79
CA VAL A 132 37.02 -10.30 23.21
C VAL A 132 38.38 -10.83 23.69
N PHE A 133 38.96 -11.83 23.02
CA PHE A 133 40.28 -12.39 23.34
C PHE A 133 41.44 -11.66 22.66
N GLU A 134 41.18 -10.80 21.66
CA GLU A 134 42.24 -10.11 20.93
C GLU A 134 43.07 -9.23 21.89
N GLY A 135 44.38 -9.49 21.94
CA GLY A 135 45.33 -8.76 22.77
C GLY A 135 45.31 -9.11 24.26
N GLU A 136 44.50 -10.07 24.70
CA GLU A 136 44.39 -10.45 26.12
C GLU A 136 45.03 -11.82 26.41
N ASN A 137 45.47 -12.02 27.66
CA ASN A 137 45.97 -13.31 28.14
C ASN A 137 44.97 -13.95 29.11
N ILE A 138 44.31 -15.01 28.68
CA ILE A 138 43.28 -15.72 29.46
C ILE A 138 43.77 -16.30 30.80
N ILE A 139 45.08 -16.57 30.92
CA ILE A 139 45.68 -17.14 32.12
C ILE A 139 46.09 -16.02 33.09
N TYR A 140 46.65 -14.93 32.56
CA TYR A 140 47.23 -13.86 33.36
C TYR A 140 46.19 -12.83 33.82
N ASP A 141 45.26 -12.43 32.95
CA ASP A 141 44.26 -11.38 33.22
C ASP A 141 42.82 -11.81 32.80
N PRO A 142 42.24 -12.86 33.42
CA PRO A 142 40.89 -13.33 33.05
C PRO A 142 39.79 -12.27 33.29
N GLU A 143 39.97 -11.38 34.27
CA GLU A 143 39.01 -10.31 34.60
C GLU A 143 38.78 -9.33 33.45
N ARG A 144 39.83 -9.02 32.67
CA ARG A 144 39.69 -8.14 31.50
C ARG A 144 38.80 -8.77 30.43
N ILE A 145 38.94 -10.07 30.21
CA ILE A 145 38.11 -10.81 29.26
C ILE A 145 36.68 -10.92 29.77
N LEU A 146 36.46 -11.13 31.08
CA LEU A 146 35.13 -11.14 31.68
C LEU A 146 34.41 -9.80 31.51
N ALA A 147 35.11 -8.68 31.70
CA ALA A 147 34.58 -7.35 31.43
C ALA A 147 34.21 -7.18 29.93
N LYS A 148 35.12 -7.52 29.01
CA LYS A 148 34.84 -7.49 27.57
C LYS A 148 33.64 -8.36 27.17
N LEU A 149 33.51 -9.56 27.75
CA LEU A 149 32.37 -10.45 27.52
C LEU A 149 31.05 -9.84 28.03
N LYS A 150 31.07 -9.12 29.15
CA LYS A 150 29.90 -8.40 29.65
C LYS A 150 29.47 -7.30 28.67
N ASP A 151 30.41 -6.48 28.23
CA ASP A 151 30.16 -5.40 27.27
C ASP A 151 29.66 -5.95 25.93
N LYS A 152 30.25 -7.07 25.48
CA LYS A 152 29.81 -7.77 24.27
C LYS A 152 28.36 -8.24 24.35
N GLY A 153 27.93 -8.72 25.53
CA GLY A 153 26.54 -9.07 25.77
C GLY A 153 25.58 -7.89 25.53
N PHE A 154 25.91 -6.70 26.08
CA PHE A 154 25.11 -5.50 25.86
C PHE A 154 25.13 -5.03 24.39
N GLU A 155 26.27 -5.13 23.71
CA GLU A 155 26.40 -4.80 22.29
C GLU A 155 25.48 -5.68 21.43
N ILE A 156 25.46 -7.00 21.70
CA ILE A 156 24.62 -7.97 21.00
C ILE A 156 23.13 -7.66 21.22
N ASP A 157 22.73 -7.39 22.47
CA ASP A 157 21.33 -7.08 22.81
C ASP A 157 20.87 -5.78 22.14
N ALA A 158 21.70 -4.72 22.19
CA ALA A 158 21.41 -3.43 21.57
C ALA A 158 21.27 -3.55 20.05
N MET A 159 22.23 -4.22 19.39
CA MET A 159 22.19 -4.42 17.94
C MET A 159 20.93 -5.17 17.50
N GLY A 160 20.52 -6.21 18.24
CA GLY A 160 19.29 -6.94 17.98
C GLY A 160 18.06 -6.03 18.09
N SER A 161 17.96 -5.24 19.16
CA SER A 161 16.85 -4.31 19.38
C SER A 161 16.76 -3.24 18.28
N ASP A 162 17.88 -2.61 17.95
CA ASP A 162 17.95 -1.54 16.95
C ASP A 162 17.54 -2.05 15.55
N CYS A 163 18.00 -3.26 15.18
CA CYS A 163 17.63 -3.85 13.91
C CYS A 163 16.14 -4.19 13.84
N LEU A 164 15.58 -4.79 14.90
CA LEU A 164 14.16 -5.12 14.94
C LEU A 164 13.30 -3.86 14.84
N SER A 165 13.67 -2.80 15.57
CA SER A 165 12.99 -1.50 15.52
C SER A 165 13.03 -0.88 14.13
N GLY A 166 14.20 -0.86 13.49
CA GLY A 166 14.35 -0.29 12.14
C GLY A 166 13.55 -1.04 11.09
N VAL A 167 13.55 -2.38 11.12
CA VAL A 167 12.76 -3.19 10.19
C VAL A 167 11.26 -2.99 10.41
N PHE A 168 10.82 -2.91 11.67
CA PHE A 168 9.43 -2.62 12.01
C PHE A 168 9.00 -1.26 11.46
N GLU A 169 9.81 -0.21 11.66
CA GLU A 169 9.51 1.13 11.15
C GLU A 169 9.39 1.17 9.61
N ILE A 170 10.24 0.42 8.90
CA ILE A 170 10.16 0.29 7.43
C ILE A 170 8.82 -0.30 7.01
N VAL A 171 8.40 -1.40 7.65
CA VAL A 171 7.13 -2.09 7.34
C VAL A 171 5.92 -1.19 7.63
N GLU A 172 5.92 -0.48 8.77
CA GLU A 172 4.83 0.43 9.13
C GLU A 172 4.73 1.64 8.19
N LYS A 173 5.88 2.22 7.78
CA LYS A 173 5.88 3.29 6.76
C LYS A 173 5.35 2.81 5.42
N PHE A 174 5.58 1.55 5.07
CA PHE A 174 5.03 0.97 3.85
C PHE A 174 3.50 0.82 3.94
N ALA A 175 2.95 0.33 5.06
CA ALA A 175 1.49 0.29 5.24
C ALA A 175 0.85 1.66 5.17
N ALA A 176 1.41 2.65 5.86
CA ALA A 176 0.90 4.02 5.81
C ALA A 176 0.88 4.56 4.38
N ALA A 177 1.93 4.28 3.59
CA ALA A 177 1.99 4.67 2.19
C ALA A 177 0.92 3.96 1.34
N LEU A 178 0.61 2.68 1.61
CA LEU A 178 -0.49 1.97 0.95
C LEU A 178 -1.85 2.59 1.30
N ASP A 179 -2.08 2.94 2.56
CA ASP A 179 -3.31 3.63 2.97
C ASP A 179 -3.45 4.99 2.27
N ASP A 180 -2.37 5.77 2.17
CA ASP A 180 -2.36 7.05 1.45
C ASP A 180 -2.68 6.87 -0.05
N LEU A 181 -2.09 5.85 -0.68
CA LEU A 181 -2.37 5.50 -2.08
C LEU A 181 -3.83 5.09 -2.29
N ARG A 182 -4.40 4.29 -1.39
CA ARG A 182 -5.82 3.91 -1.43
C ARG A 182 -6.72 5.14 -1.30
N ASN A 183 -6.45 5.99 -0.32
CA ASN A 183 -7.24 7.21 -0.09
C ASN A 183 -7.20 8.15 -1.31
N ALA A 184 -6.03 8.28 -1.94
CA ALA A 184 -5.88 9.06 -3.17
C ALA A 184 -6.68 8.44 -4.34
N TYR A 185 -6.66 7.12 -4.46
CA TYR A 185 -7.45 6.40 -5.46
C TYR A 185 -8.96 6.59 -5.26
N GLN A 186 -9.46 6.37 -4.03
CA GLN A 186 -10.87 6.59 -3.68
C GLN A 186 -11.31 8.04 -3.96
N THR A 187 -10.45 9.02 -3.66
CA THR A 187 -10.70 10.43 -3.96
C THR A 187 -10.80 10.67 -5.48
N CYS A 188 -9.92 10.03 -6.26
CA CYS A 188 -9.94 10.11 -7.72
C CYS A 188 -11.24 9.52 -8.30
N LEU A 189 -11.65 8.34 -7.84
CA LEU A 189 -12.92 7.70 -8.24
C LEU A 189 -14.12 8.61 -7.93
N THR A 190 -14.22 9.08 -6.67
CA THR A 190 -15.31 9.96 -6.22
C THR A 190 -15.40 11.24 -7.05
N LYS A 191 -14.24 11.81 -7.43
CA LYS A 191 -14.21 13.01 -8.27
C LYS A 191 -14.75 12.72 -9.68
N ASN A 192 -14.37 11.60 -10.28
CA ASN A 192 -14.89 11.20 -11.60
C ASN A 192 -16.41 10.98 -11.55
N GLU A 193 -16.91 10.26 -10.52
CA GLU A 193 -18.36 10.10 -10.32
C GLU A 193 -19.07 11.44 -10.17
N SER A 194 -18.50 12.37 -9.40
CA SER A 194 -19.10 13.69 -9.19
C SER A 194 -19.20 14.48 -10.49
N ILE A 195 -18.18 14.42 -11.34
CA ILE A 195 -18.20 15.05 -12.67
C ILE A 195 -19.29 14.41 -13.54
N LEU A 196 -19.40 13.08 -13.54
CA LEU A 196 -20.42 12.36 -14.30
C LEU A 196 -21.84 12.72 -13.82
N LYS A 197 -22.06 12.80 -12.50
CA LYS A 197 -23.35 13.22 -11.91
C LYS A 197 -23.73 14.65 -12.31
N ILE A 198 -22.76 15.57 -12.40
CA ILE A 198 -23.01 16.93 -12.87
C ILE A 198 -23.39 16.93 -14.36
N ALA A 199 -22.69 16.14 -15.17
CA ALA A 199 -22.99 16.01 -16.58
C ALA A 199 -24.40 15.41 -16.82
N TYR A 200 -24.78 14.42 -16.02
CA TYR A 200 -26.13 13.85 -15.99
C TYR A 200 -27.19 14.92 -15.66
N ALA A 201 -27.01 15.65 -14.56
CA ALA A 201 -27.96 16.69 -14.16
C ALA A 201 -28.12 17.78 -15.24
N SER A 202 -27.03 18.13 -15.92
CA SER A 202 -27.08 19.04 -17.08
C SER A 202 -27.91 18.44 -18.22
N THR A 203 -27.72 17.16 -18.53
CA THR A 203 -28.41 16.51 -19.64
C THR A 203 -29.90 16.34 -19.37
N MET A 204 -30.28 16.03 -18.13
CA MET A 204 -31.69 16.00 -17.68
C MET A 204 -32.37 17.38 -17.75
N SER A 205 -31.62 18.45 -17.45
CA SER A 205 -32.11 19.81 -17.62
C SER A 205 -32.32 20.17 -19.10
N GLN A 206 -31.40 19.75 -19.98
CA GLN A 206 -31.54 19.96 -21.42
C GLN A 206 -32.70 19.17 -22.00
N LEU A 207 -32.93 17.94 -21.52
CA LEU A 207 -34.08 17.12 -21.93
C LEU A 207 -35.40 17.85 -21.72
N THR A 208 -35.61 18.42 -20.53
CA THR A 208 -36.87 19.07 -20.17
C THR A 208 -37.01 20.48 -20.75
N ASN A 209 -35.96 21.30 -20.68
CA ASN A 209 -36.05 22.72 -21.02
C ASN A 209 -35.75 23.03 -22.50
N ILE A 210 -35.06 22.13 -23.20
CA ILE A 210 -34.66 22.34 -24.60
C ILE A 210 -35.35 21.33 -25.51
N CYS A 211 -35.23 20.03 -25.23
CA CYS A 211 -35.78 18.99 -26.09
C CYS A 211 -37.29 18.74 -25.89
N LEU A 212 -37.95 19.52 -25.02
CA LEU A 212 -39.38 19.41 -24.69
C LEU A 212 -39.80 18.02 -24.19
N GLY A 213 -38.85 17.30 -23.59
CA GLY A 213 -39.05 16.00 -22.99
C GLY A 213 -39.57 16.06 -21.55
N THR A 214 -39.80 14.90 -20.97
CA THR A 214 -40.29 14.72 -19.59
C THR A 214 -39.40 13.76 -18.83
N ILE A 215 -39.21 14.03 -17.53
CA ILE A 215 -38.59 13.07 -16.62
C ILE A 215 -39.66 12.06 -16.21
N ILE A 216 -39.37 10.77 -16.38
CA ILE A 216 -40.26 9.71 -15.93
C ILE A 216 -39.98 9.41 -14.47
N ASN A 217 -40.96 9.59 -13.60
CA ASN A 217 -40.85 9.10 -12.23
C ASN A 217 -41.19 7.61 -12.23
N ASN A 218 -40.27 6.77 -11.76
CA ASN A 218 -40.59 5.40 -11.36
C ASN A 218 -41.27 5.40 -9.99
#